data_AF-A0A1V5TBK4-F1
#
_entry.id   AF-A0A1V5TBK4-F1
#
_cell.length_a   1.000
_cell.length_b   1.000
_cell.length_c   1.000
_cell.angle_alpha   90.00
_cell.angle_beta   90.00
_cell.angle_gamma   90.00
#
_symmetry.space_group_name_H-M   'P 1'
#
loop_
_entity.id
_entity.type
_entity.pdbx_description
1 polymer ?
#
loop_
_entity_poly.entity_id
_entity_poly.type
_entity_poly.pdbx_seq_one_letter_code
_entity_poly.pdbx_strand_id
1 'polypeptide(L)'
;MKILFIGLLTEEVLNQTRQDRLIGTFISVSEAAREVGRICNAYRTEDVDFTVLLTHIGFEEDKKLAAMLDPDWGVDIIIGGHSHTQLSEPFVVNGIPIVQAATGSSQIGRFDIVVDKELNRIDSYRWQLIPVDSEHCPQDKALESLIRKYKEKTDAKYTRILTRFKSVFTHPVRNEETQLGNLFSDIFQQSLGVDIMFLGSGSIRKEELGPIVELQDLLEVFPYDDAVFRLCVSGKQLRAMIAYMLRDEAFEGHTEYYQLSQGVHVEYSKARREIAALTLNGEPVDDNRIYTIGLQQFHFVNFAKFFNLDPEEVARNRKPKVLTTSALDVVEEYLSQVDLVQPGDMGRIVILP
;
A
#
# COMPACT_ATOMS: atom_id res chain seq x y z
N MET A 1 2.74 20.12 -34.40
CA MET A 1 2.25 19.52 -33.15
C MET A 1 3.14 18.37 -32.76
N LYS A 2 4.32 18.72 -32.28
CA LYS A 2 5.23 17.90 -31.52
C LYS A 2 4.86 18.07 -30.05
N ILE A 3 4.63 16.96 -29.36
CA ILE A 3 4.35 16.95 -27.93
C ILE A 3 5.53 16.31 -27.21
N LEU A 4 6.06 16.99 -26.21
CA LEU A 4 7.09 16.45 -25.34
C LEU A 4 6.45 15.82 -24.11
N PHE A 5 6.70 14.53 -23.88
CA PHE A 5 6.32 13.85 -22.65
C PHE A 5 7.56 13.63 -21.77
N ILE A 6 7.49 14.07 -20.53
CA ILE A 6 8.53 13.83 -19.52
C ILE A 6 7.95 12.96 -18.42
N GLY A 7 8.51 11.76 -18.25
CA GLY A 7 8.08 10.81 -17.23
C GLY A 7 8.79 11.02 -15.90
N LEU A 8 8.03 11.03 -14.79
CA LEU A 8 8.57 11.12 -13.42
C LEU A 8 7.99 10.02 -12.54
N LEU A 9 8.83 9.31 -11.78
CA LEU A 9 8.43 8.21 -10.90
C LEU A 9 8.80 8.54 -9.44
N THR A 10 7.96 8.12 -8.50
CA THR A 10 8.22 8.24 -7.05
C THR A 10 9.45 7.45 -6.62
N GLU A 11 10.14 7.99 -5.59
CA GLU A 11 11.22 7.33 -4.87
C GLU A 11 10.80 5.96 -4.29
N GLU A 12 9.51 5.76 -3.94
CA GLU A 12 9.00 4.53 -3.33
C GLU A 12 8.94 3.34 -4.30
N VAL A 13 8.58 3.58 -5.58
CA VAL A 13 8.51 2.53 -6.62
C VAL A 13 9.90 2.01 -7.00
N LEU A 14 10.92 2.87 -6.93
CA LEU A 14 12.31 2.50 -7.20
C LEU A 14 12.96 1.70 -6.06
N ASN A 15 12.47 1.85 -4.83
CA ASN A 15 12.93 1.03 -3.69
C ASN A 15 12.55 -0.46 -3.85
N GLN A 16 11.52 -0.79 -4.63
CA GLN A 16 11.12 -2.17 -4.92
C GLN A 16 11.87 -2.80 -6.12
N THR A 17 12.60 -2.00 -6.93
CA THR A 17 13.20 -2.43 -8.22
C THR A 17 14.73 -2.38 -8.24
N ARG A 18 15.38 -2.48 -7.07
CA ARG A 18 16.84 -2.34 -6.82
C ARG A 18 17.82 -3.23 -7.62
N GLN A 19 17.38 -4.04 -8.59
CA GLN A 19 18.27 -4.95 -9.32
C GLN A 19 18.81 -4.39 -10.64
N ASP A 20 18.35 -3.24 -11.13
CA ASP A 20 18.75 -2.75 -12.46
C ASP A 20 19.78 -1.60 -12.39
N ARG A 21 20.94 -1.79 -13.03
CA ARG A 21 22.08 -0.85 -13.04
C ARG A 21 21.86 0.38 -13.92
N LEU A 22 20.75 0.44 -14.64
CA LEU A 22 20.38 1.54 -15.55
C LEU A 22 19.48 2.60 -14.88
N ILE A 23 19.10 2.40 -13.62
CA ILE A 23 18.22 3.32 -12.89
C ILE A 23 19.06 4.45 -12.29
N GLY A 24 18.83 5.67 -12.75
CA GLY A 24 19.42 6.89 -12.19
C GLY A 24 19.05 7.08 -10.72
N THR A 25 20.03 7.50 -9.92
CA THR A 25 19.94 7.78 -8.50
C THR A 25 18.98 8.92 -8.15
N PHE A 26 18.22 8.71 -7.07
CA PHE A 26 17.56 9.66 -6.15
C PHE A 26 17.07 11.00 -6.71
N ILE A 27 15.76 11.24 -6.66
CA ILE A 27 15.14 12.47 -7.13
C ILE A 27 14.14 12.96 -6.09
N SER A 28 14.60 13.83 -5.20
CA SER A 28 13.68 14.72 -4.47
C SER A 28 12.85 15.54 -5.46
N VAL A 29 11.67 16.04 -5.08
CA VAL A 29 10.86 16.90 -5.98
C VAL A 29 11.67 18.09 -6.54
N SER A 30 12.60 18.63 -5.75
CA SER A 30 13.50 19.70 -6.18
C SER A 30 14.48 19.27 -7.27
N GLU A 31 15.00 18.04 -7.20
CA GLU A 31 15.85 17.47 -8.24
C GLU A 31 15.02 17.12 -9.48
N ALA A 32 13.77 16.66 -9.30
CA ALA A 32 12.86 16.39 -10.42
C ALA A 32 12.61 17.68 -11.21
N ALA A 33 12.31 18.78 -10.52
CA ALA A 33 12.16 20.10 -11.13
C ALA A 33 13.42 20.51 -11.92
N ARG A 34 14.60 20.29 -11.35
CA ARG A 34 15.87 20.59 -12.03
C ARG A 34 16.10 19.73 -13.28
N GLU A 35 15.79 18.44 -13.23
CA GLU A 35 15.92 17.56 -14.40
C GLU A 35 14.89 17.91 -15.48
N VAL A 36 13.64 18.23 -15.11
CA VAL A 36 12.64 18.78 -16.04
C VAL A 36 13.20 20.03 -16.73
N GLY A 37 13.76 20.97 -15.96
CA GLY A 37 14.39 22.17 -16.53
C GLY A 37 15.55 21.86 -17.48
N ARG A 38 16.40 20.87 -17.17
CA ARG A 38 17.46 20.44 -18.09
C ARG A 38 16.90 19.87 -19.40
N ILE A 39 15.87 19.03 -19.32
CA ILE A 39 15.21 18.44 -20.49
C ILE A 39 14.58 19.56 -21.32
N CYS A 40 13.75 20.42 -20.73
CA CYS A 40 13.13 21.55 -21.45
C CYS A 40 14.18 22.44 -22.14
N ASN A 41 15.29 22.74 -21.47
CA ASN A 41 16.38 23.52 -22.07
C ASN A 41 17.08 22.78 -23.23
N ALA A 42 17.30 21.46 -23.11
CA ALA A 42 17.92 20.66 -24.16
C ALA A 42 17.04 20.56 -25.42
N TYR A 43 15.72 20.57 -25.24
CA TYR A 43 14.74 20.53 -26.32
C TYR A 43 14.26 21.92 -26.77
N ARG A 44 14.83 23.02 -26.22
CA ARG A 44 14.39 24.39 -26.54
C ARG A 44 14.63 24.79 -28.00
N THR A 45 15.59 24.17 -28.68
CA THR A 45 15.84 24.38 -30.11
C THR A 45 14.93 23.53 -31.00
N GLU A 46 14.21 22.57 -30.42
CA GLU A 46 13.17 21.83 -31.10
C GLU A 46 11.85 22.61 -31.01
N ASP A 47 11.11 22.65 -32.11
CA ASP A 47 9.78 23.28 -32.18
C ASP A 47 8.72 22.43 -31.46
N VAL A 48 8.79 22.37 -30.13
CA VAL A 48 7.82 21.66 -29.28
C VAL A 48 6.60 22.56 -29.07
N ASP A 49 5.44 22.10 -29.52
CA ASP A 49 4.18 22.85 -29.43
C ASP A 49 3.51 22.71 -28.04
N PHE A 50 3.83 21.63 -27.29
CA PHE A 50 3.14 21.28 -26.04
C PHE A 50 3.98 20.33 -25.15
N THR A 51 4.07 20.58 -23.85
CA THR A 51 4.84 19.77 -22.90
C THR A 51 3.96 19.19 -21.78
N VAL A 52 4.02 17.86 -21.62
CA VAL A 52 3.28 17.08 -20.62
C VAL A 52 4.26 16.45 -19.64
N LEU A 53 4.04 16.69 -18.35
CA LEU A 53 4.64 15.85 -17.31
C LEU A 53 3.70 14.68 -17.00
N LEU A 54 4.18 13.45 -17.21
CA LEU A 54 3.46 12.24 -16.84
C LEU A 54 4.10 11.67 -15.57
N THR A 55 3.44 11.87 -14.44
CA THR A 55 4.05 11.64 -13.13
C THR A 55 3.37 10.49 -12.38
N HIS A 56 4.15 9.83 -11.54
CA HIS A 56 3.66 8.88 -10.54
C HIS A 56 4.31 9.23 -9.20
N ILE A 57 4.10 10.46 -8.70
CA ILE A 57 4.71 10.95 -7.46
C ILE A 57 3.71 11.32 -6.35
N GLY A 58 2.43 11.35 -6.67
CA GLY A 58 1.35 11.70 -5.75
C GLY A 58 0.96 13.17 -5.86
N PHE A 59 -0.33 13.44 -5.67
CA PHE A 59 -0.94 14.75 -5.91
C PHE A 59 -0.26 15.92 -5.16
N GLU A 60 0.09 15.73 -3.89
CA GLU A 60 0.74 16.78 -3.10
C GLU A 60 2.18 17.05 -3.57
N GLU A 61 2.88 16.03 -4.08
CA GLU A 61 4.21 16.20 -4.66
C GLU A 61 4.12 16.83 -6.07
N ASP A 62 3.10 16.51 -6.86
CA ASP A 62 2.81 17.20 -8.14
C ASP A 62 2.57 18.69 -7.93
N LYS A 63 1.85 19.09 -6.88
CA LYS A 63 1.66 20.50 -6.53
C LYS A 63 2.96 21.19 -6.16
N LYS A 64 3.81 20.54 -5.36
CA LYS A 64 5.14 21.06 -5.02
C LYS A 64 6.03 21.17 -6.26
N LEU A 65 6.00 20.17 -7.14
CA LEU A 65 6.74 20.17 -8.40
C LEU A 65 6.32 21.35 -9.26
N ALA A 66 5.02 21.50 -9.55
CA ALA A 66 4.48 22.59 -10.35
C ALA A 66 4.88 23.97 -9.83
N ALA A 67 4.89 24.15 -8.49
CA ALA A 67 5.31 25.40 -7.85
C ALA A 67 6.81 25.71 -8.02
N MET A 68 7.65 24.71 -8.29
CA MET A 68 9.09 24.86 -8.49
C MET A 68 9.50 25.01 -9.97
N LEU A 69 8.59 24.75 -10.92
CA LEU A 69 8.89 24.84 -12.34
C LEU A 69 9.03 26.31 -12.78
N ASP A 70 10.05 26.59 -13.57
CA ASP A 70 10.19 27.89 -14.22
C ASP A 70 9.16 28.02 -15.35
N PRO A 71 8.33 29.08 -15.39
CA PRO A 71 7.39 29.32 -16.48
C PRO A 71 8.05 29.35 -17.87
N ASP A 72 9.32 29.76 -17.96
CA ASP A 72 10.07 29.80 -19.23
C ASP A 72 10.42 28.40 -19.78
N TRP A 73 10.26 27.34 -18.97
CA TRP A 73 10.43 25.97 -19.43
C TRP A 73 9.24 25.44 -20.22
N GLY A 74 8.10 26.15 -20.23
CA GLY A 74 6.95 25.84 -21.09
C GLY A 74 6.30 24.50 -20.77
N VAL A 75 6.16 24.16 -19.48
CA VAL A 75 5.39 22.98 -19.06
C VAL A 75 3.90 23.34 -19.04
N ASP A 76 3.10 22.63 -19.82
CA ASP A 76 1.68 22.96 -20.00
C ASP A 76 0.75 22.21 -19.07
N ILE A 77 1.07 20.97 -18.70
CA ILE A 77 0.17 20.12 -17.90
C ILE A 77 0.93 19.04 -17.14
N ILE A 78 0.40 18.70 -15.95
CA ILE A 78 0.80 17.51 -15.20
C ILE A 78 -0.35 16.50 -15.16
N ILE A 79 -0.09 15.29 -15.66
CA ILE A 79 -0.99 14.13 -15.54
C ILE A 79 -0.37 13.18 -14.51
N GLY A 80 -0.95 13.15 -13.31
CA GLY A 80 -0.38 12.49 -12.15
C GLY A 80 -0.85 11.05 -11.88
N GLY A 81 -0.32 10.48 -10.80
CA GLY A 81 -0.53 9.09 -10.36
C GLY A 81 -0.19 8.89 -8.88
N HIS A 82 -0.09 7.64 -8.42
CA HIS A 82 0.30 7.23 -7.07
C HIS A 82 -0.71 7.46 -5.92
N SER A 83 -1.24 8.66 -5.75
CA SER A 83 -2.11 9.02 -4.60
C SER A 83 -3.58 8.59 -4.73
N HIS A 84 -3.96 7.98 -5.86
CA HIS A 84 -5.34 7.56 -6.16
C HIS A 84 -6.37 8.69 -6.06
N THR A 85 -5.95 9.95 -6.26
CA THR A 85 -6.81 11.12 -6.07
C THR A 85 -7.81 11.24 -7.23
N GLN A 86 -9.08 11.47 -6.89
CA GLN A 86 -10.13 11.76 -7.87
C GLN A 86 -10.35 13.27 -7.94
N LEU A 87 -10.10 13.87 -9.11
CA LEU A 87 -10.23 15.31 -9.33
C LEU A 87 -11.38 15.60 -10.30
N SER A 88 -12.48 16.18 -9.79
CA SER A 88 -13.61 16.62 -10.62
C SER A 88 -13.25 17.80 -11.51
N GLU A 89 -12.26 18.59 -11.13
CA GLU A 89 -11.70 19.71 -11.89
C GLU A 89 -10.17 19.73 -11.79
N PRO A 90 -9.44 20.25 -12.79
CA PRO A 90 -7.99 20.37 -12.71
C PRO A 90 -7.58 21.32 -11.60
N PHE A 91 -6.57 20.93 -10.82
CA PHE A 91 -5.99 21.81 -9.81
C PHE A 91 -4.83 22.59 -10.43
N VAL A 92 -4.90 23.92 -10.45
CA VAL A 92 -3.90 24.74 -11.13
C VAL A 92 -2.86 25.27 -10.15
N VAL A 93 -1.58 25.01 -10.42
CA VAL A 93 -0.45 25.58 -9.69
C VAL A 93 0.51 26.18 -10.69
N ASN A 94 0.95 27.42 -10.45
CA ASN A 94 1.90 28.11 -11.34
C ASN A 94 1.40 28.21 -12.81
N GLY A 95 0.08 28.29 -13.01
CA GLY A 95 -0.56 28.29 -14.33
C GLY A 95 -0.63 26.91 -15.00
N ILE A 96 -0.14 25.85 -14.34
CA ILE A 96 -0.08 24.49 -14.86
C ILE A 96 -1.25 23.69 -14.27
N PRO A 97 -2.23 23.23 -15.08
CA PRO A 97 -3.26 22.30 -14.64
C PRO A 97 -2.65 20.94 -14.24
N ILE A 98 -3.13 20.40 -13.11
CA ILE A 98 -2.78 19.09 -12.57
C ILE A 98 -4.05 18.23 -12.53
N VAL A 99 -3.98 17.02 -13.07
CA VAL A 99 -5.12 16.07 -13.12
C VAL A 99 -4.73 14.65 -12.71
N GLN A 100 -5.71 13.91 -12.18
CA GLN A 100 -5.65 12.49 -11.86
C GLN A 100 -7.02 11.82 -12.06
N ALA A 101 -7.01 10.53 -12.37
CA ALA A 101 -8.20 9.74 -12.70
C ALA A 101 -8.47 8.61 -11.69
N ALA A 102 -8.39 8.91 -10.39
CA ALA A 102 -8.67 7.96 -9.30
C ALA A 102 -7.83 6.67 -9.39
N THR A 103 -8.42 5.51 -9.09
CA THR A 103 -7.74 4.21 -9.08
C THR A 103 -8.67 3.08 -9.55
N GLY A 104 -8.09 1.89 -9.77
CA GLY A 104 -8.83 0.67 -10.09
C GLY A 104 -9.53 0.70 -11.46
N SER A 105 -9.09 1.55 -12.37
CA SER A 105 -9.79 1.81 -13.65
C SER A 105 -11.26 2.23 -13.45
N SER A 106 -11.59 2.88 -12.33
CA SER A 106 -12.96 3.35 -12.05
C SER A 106 -13.37 4.55 -12.91
N GLN A 107 -12.40 5.31 -13.41
CA GLN A 107 -12.60 6.53 -14.20
C GLN A 107 -11.60 6.58 -15.37
N ILE A 108 -12.02 7.19 -16.47
CA ILE A 108 -11.16 7.62 -17.58
C ILE A 108 -11.07 9.14 -17.53
N GLY A 109 -9.87 9.67 -17.37
CA GLY A 109 -9.61 11.10 -17.48
C GLY A 109 -9.62 11.56 -18.93
N ARG A 110 -10.61 12.37 -19.33
CA ARG A 110 -10.66 12.99 -20.66
C ARG A 110 -10.31 14.46 -20.57
N PHE A 111 -9.22 14.82 -21.23
CA PHE A 111 -8.75 16.19 -21.36
C PHE A 111 -8.80 16.64 -22.81
N ASP A 112 -9.79 17.48 -23.16
CA ASP A 112 -9.88 18.11 -24.47
C ASP A 112 -9.09 19.44 -24.42
N ILE A 113 -8.02 19.58 -25.20
CA ILE A 113 -7.09 20.74 -25.13
C ILE A 113 -7.00 21.43 -26.50
N VAL A 114 -7.06 22.76 -26.49
CA VAL A 114 -6.76 23.63 -27.64
C VAL A 114 -5.40 24.28 -27.41
N VAL A 115 -4.47 24.05 -28.33
CA VAL A 115 -3.09 24.57 -28.26
C VAL A 115 -2.91 25.70 -29.25
N ASP A 116 -2.40 26.84 -28.76
CA ASP A 116 -1.92 27.94 -29.59
C ASP A 116 -0.48 27.63 -30.02
N LYS A 117 -0.26 27.45 -31.32
CA LYS A 117 1.05 27.11 -31.91
C LYS A 117 1.93 28.32 -32.18
N GLU A 118 1.37 29.52 -32.16
CA GLU A 118 2.20 30.73 -32.28
C GLU A 118 2.83 31.06 -30.93
N LEU A 119 2.10 30.76 -29.85
CA LEU A 119 2.54 31.01 -28.47
C LEU A 119 3.05 29.75 -27.75
N ASN A 120 3.01 28.58 -28.40
CA ASN A 120 3.39 27.26 -27.86
C ASN A 120 2.87 27.04 -26.42
N ARG A 121 1.55 27.24 -26.24
CA ARG A 121 0.88 27.12 -24.94
C ARG A 121 -0.57 26.68 -25.09
N ILE A 122 -1.18 26.27 -23.98
CA ILE A 122 -2.64 26.05 -23.93
C ILE A 122 -3.38 27.37 -24.14
N ASP A 123 -4.32 27.38 -25.10
CA ASP A 123 -5.33 28.43 -25.26
C ASP A 123 -6.53 28.17 -24.32
N SER A 124 -7.10 26.98 -24.43
CA SER A 124 -8.28 26.59 -23.67
C SER A 124 -8.35 25.08 -23.49
N TYR A 125 -9.08 24.64 -22.48
CA TYR A 125 -9.20 23.21 -22.18
C TYR A 125 -10.53 22.85 -21.52
N ARG A 126 -10.91 21.57 -21.62
CA ARG A 126 -12.03 20.97 -20.89
C ARG A 126 -11.60 19.64 -20.29
N TRP A 127 -11.86 19.48 -19.00
CA TRP A 127 -11.61 18.24 -18.27
C TRP A 127 -12.93 17.58 -17.88
N GLN A 128 -12.95 16.25 -17.93
CA GLN A 128 -14.00 15.44 -17.35
C GLN A 128 -13.47 14.06 -16.96
N LEU A 129 -14.01 13.52 -15.87
CA LEU A 129 -13.89 12.11 -15.53
C LEU A 129 -15.08 11.36 -16.14
N ILE A 130 -14.78 10.31 -16.89
CA ILE A 130 -15.77 9.42 -17.49
C ILE A 130 -15.80 8.13 -16.66
N PRO A 131 -16.90 7.80 -15.97
CA PRO A 131 -17.02 6.55 -15.24
C PRO A 131 -16.85 5.34 -16.17
N VAL A 132 -16.14 4.32 -15.69
CA VAL A 132 -16.04 3.04 -16.41
C VAL A 132 -17.20 2.15 -15.99
N ASP A 133 -18.34 2.36 -16.65
CA ASP A 133 -19.57 1.60 -16.47
C ASP A 133 -20.18 1.18 -17.83
N SER A 134 -21.26 0.41 -17.79
CA SER A 134 -21.94 -0.06 -19.00
C SER A 134 -22.62 1.05 -19.82
N GLU A 135 -22.87 2.22 -19.22
CA GLU A 135 -23.52 3.35 -19.90
C GLU A 135 -22.51 4.13 -20.76
N HIS A 136 -21.33 4.40 -20.20
CA HIS A 136 -20.30 5.22 -20.85
C HIS A 136 -19.28 4.38 -21.64
N CYS A 137 -18.99 3.17 -21.15
CA CYS A 137 -17.95 2.29 -21.68
C CYS A 137 -18.52 0.90 -22.02
N PRO A 138 -19.32 0.78 -23.11
CA PRO A 138 -19.88 -0.51 -23.51
C PRO A 138 -18.77 -1.52 -23.80
N GLN A 139 -18.99 -2.78 -23.42
CA GLN A 139 -18.00 -3.83 -23.57
C GLN A 139 -17.66 -4.10 -25.04
N ASP A 140 -16.37 -4.06 -25.37
CA ASP A 140 -15.87 -4.53 -26.65
C ASP A 140 -15.82 -6.07 -26.64
N LYS A 141 -16.67 -6.70 -27.47
CA LYS A 141 -16.80 -8.16 -27.53
C LYS A 141 -15.51 -8.87 -28.00
N ALA A 142 -14.72 -8.23 -28.85
CA ALA A 142 -13.46 -8.80 -29.31
C ALA A 142 -12.41 -8.76 -28.20
N LEU A 143 -12.33 -7.65 -27.45
CA LEU A 143 -11.48 -7.54 -26.27
C LEU A 143 -11.96 -8.49 -25.16
N GLU A 144 -13.26 -8.60 -24.92
CA GLU A 144 -13.83 -9.56 -23.96
C GLU A 144 -13.44 -11.00 -24.32
N SER A 145 -13.55 -11.37 -25.60
CA SER A 145 -13.15 -12.70 -26.09
C SER A 145 -11.65 -12.95 -25.87
N LEU A 146 -10.82 -11.92 -26.07
CA LEU A 146 -9.38 -11.99 -25.81
C LEU A 146 -9.08 -12.16 -24.32
N ILE A 147 -9.72 -11.37 -23.46
CA ILE A 147 -9.61 -11.46 -22.00
C ILE A 147 -10.05 -12.85 -21.53
N ARG A 148 -11.19 -13.36 -22.01
CA ARG A 148 -11.69 -14.71 -21.69
C ARG A 148 -10.68 -15.80 -22.04
N LYS A 149 -10.05 -15.73 -23.22
CA LYS A 149 -9.03 -16.69 -23.64
C LYS A 149 -7.83 -16.74 -22.69
N TYR A 150 -7.41 -15.60 -22.13
CA TYR A 150 -6.35 -15.57 -21.12
C TYR A 150 -6.88 -16.02 -19.76
N LYS A 151 -8.08 -15.59 -19.38
CA LYS A 151 -8.75 -15.98 -18.15
C LYS A 151 -8.90 -17.49 -18.04
N GLU A 152 -9.35 -18.19 -19.08
CA GLU A 152 -9.50 -19.65 -19.08
C GLU A 152 -8.17 -20.38 -18.81
N LYS A 153 -7.05 -19.84 -19.31
CA LYS A 153 -5.71 -20.40 -19.05
C LYS A 153 -5.26 -20.17 -17.62
N THR A 154 -5.60 -19.03 -17.03
CA THR A 154 -5.25 -18.70 -15.65
C THR A 154 -6.19 -19.40 -14.65
N ASP A 155 -7.47 -19.52 -14.97
CA ASP A 155 -8.50 -20.12 -14.11
C ASP A 155 -8.13 -21.55 -13.74
N ALA A 156 -7.62 -22.34 -14.69
CA ALA A 156 -7.14 -23.69 -14.42
C ALA A 156 -6.09 -23.78 -13.30
N LYS A 157 -5.32 -22.71 -13.06
CA LYS A 157 -4.34 -22.61 -11.97
C LYS A 157 -4.95 -22.00 -10.70
N TYR A 158 -5.78 -20.97 -10.85
CA TYR A 158 -6.19 -20.11 -9.73
C TYR A 158 -7.58 -20.43 -9.14
N THR A 159 -8.44 -21.20 -9.82
CA THR A 159 -9.72 -21.68 -9.26
C THR A 159 -9.56 -22.97 -8.44
N ARG A 160 -8.33 -23.32 -8.05
CA ARG A 160 -8.08 -24.42 -7.12
C ARG A 160 -8.59 -24.00 -5.74
N ILE A 161 -9.53 -24.76 -5.19
CA ILE A 161 -9.98 -24.60 -3.81
C ILE A 161 -8.82 -24.91 -2.87
N LEU A 162 -8.47 -23.95 -2.01
CA LEU A 162 -7.50 -24.10 -0.94
C LEU A 162 -8.17 -24.69 0.30
N THR A 163 -9.28 -24.08 0.73
CA THR A 163 -10.00 -24.45 1.95
C THR A 163 -11.45 -24.00 1.91
N ARG A 164 -12.19 -24.31 2.97
CA ARG A 164 -13.52 -23.78 3.24
C ARG A 164 -13.51 -23.03 4.56
N PHE A 165 -14.22 -21.92 4.63
CA PHE A 165 -14.52 -21.24 5.88
C PHE A 165 -15.91 -21.62 6.35
N LYS A 166 -16.11 -21.70 7.67
CA LYS A 166 -17.45 -22.00 8.23
C LYS A 166 -18.48 -20.90 7.97
N SER A 167 -18.02 -19.68 7.76
CA SER A 167 -18.82 -18.49 7.44
C SER A 167 -17.99 -17.53 6.59
N VAL A 168 -18.57 -16.40 6.20
CA VAL A 168 -17.79 -15.27 5.67
C VAL A 168 -16.91 -14.71 6.78
N PHE A 169 -15.65 -14.41 6.47
CA PHE A 169 -14.69 -13.77 7.38
C PHE A 169 -14.36 -12.38 6.84
N THR A 170 -14.37 -11.36 7.71
CA THR A 170 -14.31 -9.96 7.28
C THR A 170 -13.03 -9.20 7.71
N HIS A 171 -12.76 -8.12 6.98
CA HIS A 171 -11.75 -7.08 7.20
C HIS A 171 -12.25 -5.72 6.67
N PRO A 172 -13.36 -5.18 7.21
CA PRO A 172 -14.04 -4.01 6.63
C PRO A 172 -13.25 -2.71 6.83
N VAL A 173 -12.45 -2.63 7.88
CA VAL A 173 -11.64 -1.45 8.20
C VAL A 173 -10.24 -1.85 8.62
N ARG A 174 -9.29 -0.92 8.49
CA ARG A 174 -7.86 -1.15 8.73
C ARG A 174 -7.35 -0.59 10.05
N ASN A 175 -8.23 -0.15 10.94
CA ASN A 175 -7.89 0.47 12.22
C ASN A 175 -8.54 -0.22 13.43
N GLU A 176 -9.03 -1.45 13.23
CA GLU A 176 -9.58 -2.29 14.29
C GLU A 176 -9.22 -3.76 14.07
N GLU A 177 -9.46 -4.59 15.08
CA GLU A 177 -9.30 -6.04 15.02
C GLU A 177 -10.33 -6.67 14.06
N THR A 178 -9.90 -7.55 13.15
CA THR A 178 -10.80 -8.21 12.20
C THR A 178 -10.62 -9.72 12.13
N GLN A 179 -11.63 -10.43 11.63
CA GLN A 179 -11.60 -11.90 11.53
C GLN A 179 -10.49 -12.41 10.60
N LEU A 180 -10.32 -11.80 9.43
CA LEU A 180 -9.23 -12.15 8.51
C LEU A 180 -7.86 -11.76 9.08
N GLY A 181 -7.79 -10.63 9.79
CA GLY A 181 -6.58 -10.19 10.49
C GLY A 181 -6.13 -11.20 11.54
N ASN A 182 -7.08 -11.66 12.36
CA ASN A 182 -6.86 -12.70 13.35
C ASN A 182 -6.43 -14.02 12.70
N LEU A 183 -7.15 -14.47 11.66
CA LEU A 183 -6.81 -15.69 10.95
C LEU A 183 -5.37 -15.67 10.39
N PHE A 184 -5.00 -14.64 9.63
CA PHE A 184 -3.68 -14.60 9.00
C PHE A 184 -2.56 -14.42 10.02
N SER A 185 -2.76 -13.61 11.05
CA SER A 185 -1.77 -13.48 12.14
C SER A 185 -1.57 -14.80 12.89
N ASP A 186 -2.63 -15.59 13.11
CA ASP A 186 -2.55 -16.92 13.72
C ASP A 186 -1.78 -17.90 12.84
N ILE A 187 -2.07 -17.92 11.54
CA ILE A 187 -1.37 -18.77 10.57
C ILE A 187 0.13 -18.51 10.62
N PHE A 188 0.55 -17.24 10.57
CA PHE A 188 1.97 -16.90 10.66
C PHE A 188 2.59 -17.28 12.00
N GLN A 189 1.90 -17.02 13.11
CA GLN A 189 2.38 -17.37 14.44
C GLN A 189 2.65 -18.89 14.54
N GLN A 190 1.67 -19.69 14.12
CA GLN A 190 1.73 -21.16 14.18
C GLN A 190 2.78 -21.73 13.21
N SER A 191 2.75 -21.34 11.94
CA SER A 191 3.64 -21.88 10.91
C SER A 191 5.10 -21.46 11.10
N LEU A 192 5.35 -20.28 11.67
CA LEU A 192 6.71 -19.74 11.82
C LEU A 192 7.29 -19.88 13.23
N GLY A 193 6.48 -20.32 14.21
CA GLY A 193 6.93 -20.60 15.58
C GLY A 193 7.43 -19.35 16.31
N VAL A 194 6.73 -18.22 16.16
CA VAL A 194 6.96 -16.99 16.95
C VAL A 194 5.95 -16.87 18.08
N ASP A 195 6.30 -16.15 19.15
CA ASP A 195 5.38 -15.93 20.26
C ASP A 195 4.20 -15.03 19.84
N ILE A 196 4.46 -13.99 19.04
CA ILE A 196 3.45 -13.03 18.57
C ILE A 196 3.69 -12.68 17.10
N MET A 197 2.68 -12.78 16.25
CA MET A 197 2.70 -12.17 14.93
C MET A 197 2.09 -10.77 14.98
N PHE A 198 2.78 -9.79 14.41
CA PHE A 198 2.24 -8.47 14.08
C PHE A 198 2.04 -8.42 12.57
N LEU A 199 0.79 -8.47 12.13
CA LEU A 199 0.43 -8.37 10.72
C LEU A 199 -0.15 -6.99 10.43
N GLY A 200 0.46 -6.24 9.52
CA GLY A 200 -0.09 -4.93 9.11
C GLY A 200 -1.47 -5.10 8.49
N SER A 201 -2.44 -4.31 8.94
CA SER A 201 -3.82 -4.36 8.40
C SER A 201 -3.84 -4.01 6.92
N GLY A 202 -2.95 -3.12 6.47
CA GLY A 202 -2.76 -2.79 5.08
C GLY A 202 -2.39 -3.99 4.18
N SER A 203 -1.87 -5.09 4.73
CA SER A 203 -1.55 -6.30 3.97
C SER A 203 -2.80 -7.06 3.49
N ILE A 204 -3.97 -6.79 4.09
CA ILE A 204 -5.26 -7.36 3.71
C ILE A 204 -5.99 -6.38 2.79
N ARG A 205 -6.28 -6.81 1.56
CA ARG A 205 -6.73 -5.94 0.46
C ARG A 205 -8.19 -6.09 0.06
N LYS A 206 -8.89 -7.10 0.59
CA LYS A 206 -10.34 -7.24 0.47
C LYS A 206 -11.04 -7.13 1.83
N GLU A 207 -12.30 -6.72 1.78
CA GLU A 207 -13.15 -6.57 2.97
C GLU A 207 -13.69 -7.91 3.48
N GLU A 208 -13.67 -8.96 2.66
CA GLU A 208 -14.15 -10.29 3.07
C GLU A 208 -13.61 -11.42 2.20
N LEU A 209 -13.67 -12.64 2.74
CA LEU A 209 -13.55 -13.90 2.02
C LEU A 209 -14.78 -14.76 2.28
N GLY A 210 -15.29 -15.36 1.21
CA GLY A 210 -16.44 -16.25 1.25
C GLY A 210 -16.14 -17.63 1.85
N PRO A 211 -17.17 -18.47 2.05
CA PRO A 211 -17.03 -19.81 2.62
C PRO A 211 -16.22 -20.80 1.79
N ILE A 212 -15.99 -20.52 0.50
CA ILE A 212 -15.10 -21.30 -0.36
C ILE A 212 -13.95 -20.36 -0.72
N VAL A 213 -12.72 -20.79 -0.43
CA VAL A 213 -11.52 -19.99 -0.68
C VAL A 213 -10.72 -20.67 -1.77
N GLU A 214 -10.67 -20.04 -2.93
CA GLU A 214 -9.81 -20.43 -4.04
C GLU A 214 -8.44 -19.73 -3.96
N LEU A 215 -7.46 -20.23 -4.71
CA LEU A 215 -6.15 -19.60 -4.77
C LEU A 215 -6.24 -18.14 -5.27
N GLN A 216 -7.10 -17.84 -6.24
CA GLN A 216 -7.35 -16.45 -6.67
C GLN A 216 -7.83 -15.57 -5.52
N ASP A 217 -8.71 -16.09 -4.66
CA ASP A 217 -9.25 -15.32 -3.55
C ASP A 217 -8.15 -14.95 -2.55
N LEU A 218 -7.24 -15.89 -2.25
CA LEU A 218 -6.07 -15.65 -1.41
C LEU A 218 -5.13 -14.61 -2.02
N LEU A 219 -4.86 -14.70 -3.33
CA LEU A 219 -3.98 -13.75 -4.01
C LEU A 219 -4.58 -12.35 -4.09
N GLU A 220 -5.90 -12.22 -4.19
CA GLU A 220 -6.57 -10.93 -4.22
C GLU A 220 -6.70 -10.30 -2.83
N VAL A 221 -6.98 -11.10 -1.79
CA VAL A 221 -7.08 -10.60 -0.40
C VAL A 221 -5.72 -10.36 0.25
N PHE A 222 -4.69 -11.12 -0.10
CA PHE A 222 -3.35 -11.04 0.47
C PHE A 222 -2.27 -11.10 -0.63
N PRO A 223 -2.12 -10.03 -1.44
CA PRO A 223 -1.26 -10.04 -2.63
C PRO A 223 0.25 -9.89 -2.34
N TYR A 224 0.66 -9.88 -1.07
CA TYR A 224 2.04 -9.57 -0.68
C TYR A 224 2.83 -10.82 -0.36
N ASP A 225 3.90 -11.04 -1.11
CA ASP A 225 4.79 -12.19 -0.97
C ASP A 225 6.16 -11.82 -0.40
N ASP A 226 6.16 -10.92 0.58
CA ASP A 226 7.36 -10.47 1.26
C ASP A 226 7.91 -11.52 2.22
N ALA A 227 9.19 -11.42 2.57
CA ALA A 227 9.78 -12.22 3.64
C ALA A 227 9.17 -11.87 5.01
N VAL A 228 9.15 -12.83 5.94
CA VAL A 228 8.79 -12.58 7.36
C VAL A 228 10.03 -12.70 8.22
N PHE A 229 10.25 -11.70 9.07
CA PHE A 229 11.38 -11.60 9.99
C PHE A 229 10.94 -11.90 11.42
N ARG A 230 11.79 -12.62 12.14
CA ARG A 230 11.74 -12.72 13.60
C ARG A 230 12.59 -11.62 14.22
N LEU A 231 12.02 -10.89 15.17
CA LEU A 231 12.75 -10.04 16.10
C LEU A 231 12.61 -10.57 17.53
N CYS A 232 13.53 -10.19 18.41
CA CYS A 232 13.45 -10.50 19.83
C CYS A 232 13.33 -9.21 20.62
N VAL A 233 12.22 -9.02 21.33
CA VAL A 233 11.90 -7.81 22.08
C VAL A 233 11.73 -8.17 23.56
N SER A 234 12.17 -7.29 24.46
CA SER A 234 11.80 -7.40 25.87
C SER A 234 10.32 -7.10 26.06
N GLY A 235 9.69 -7.56 27.16
CA GLY A 235 8.30 -7.21 27.47
C GLY A 235 8.09 -5.69 27.56
N LYS A 236 9.09 -4.95 28.05
CA LYS A 236 9.07 -3.48 28.07
C LYS A 236 9.01 -2.88 26.66
N GLN A 237 9.82 -3.41 25.74
CA GLN A 237 9.81 -2.98 24.33
C GLN A 237 8.50 -3.37 23.66
N LEU A 238 8.00 -4.59 23.88
CA LEU A 238 6.70 -5.04 23.36
C LEU A 238 5.56 -4.12 23.81
N ARG A 239 5.53 -3.72 25.08
CA ARG A 239 4.56 -2.76 25.62
C ARG A 239 4.68 -1.41 24.92
N ALA A 240 5.90 -0.91 24.70
CA ALA A 240 6.13 0.34 23.97
C ALA A 240 5.67 0.27 22.50
N MET A 241 5.93 -0.86 21.82
CA MET A 241 5.47 -1.10 20.45
C MET A 241 3.94 -1.02 20.34
N ILE A 242 3.24 -1.75 21.22
CA ILE A 242 1.77 -1.78 21.24
C ILE A 242 1.19 -0.41 21.62
N ALA A 243 1.80 0.30 22.59
CA ALA A 243 1.35 1.63 22.96
C ALA A 243 1.50 2.62 21.80
N TYR A 244 2.62 2.54 21.08
CA TYR A 244 2.86 3.41 19.94
C TYR A 244 1.91 3.11 18.77
N MET A 245 1.64 1.84 18.45
CA MET A 245 0.71 1.50 17.36
C MET A 245 -0.74 1.89 17.66
N LEU A 246 -1.11 2.05 18.95
CA LEU A 246 -2.45 2.46 19.41
C LEU A 246 -2.54 3.96 19.74
N ARG A 247 -1.64 4.79 19.20
CA ARG A 247 -1.73 6.25 19.30
C ARG A 247 -2.96 6.80 18.56
N ASP A 248 -3.35 8.04 18.86
CA ASP A 248 -4.59 8.65 18.36
C ASP A 248 -4.70 8.58 16.83
N GLU A 249 -3.57 8.78 16.12
CA GLU A 249 -3.50 8.75 14.65
C GLU A 249 -3.83 7.38 14.04
N ALA A 250 -3.74 6.29 14.80
CA ALA A 250 -4.16 4.96 14.35
C ALA A 250 -5.68 4.87 14.21
N PHE A 251 -6.43 5.55 15.08
CA PHE A 251 -7.89 5.56 15.03
C PHE A 251 -8.44 6.54 13.99
N GLU A 252 -7.64 7.51 13.57
CA GLU A 252 -7.98 8.47 12.52
C GLU A 252 -7.66 7.94 11.10
N GLY A 253 -7.06 6.75 10.99
CA GLY A 253 -6.71 6.13 9.71
C GLY A 253 -5.46 6.71 9.04
N HIS A 254 -4.68 7.49 9.78
CA HIS A 254 -3.46 8.15 9.27
C HIS A 254 -2.20 7.29 9.42
N THR A 255 -2.28 6.17 10.14
CA THR A 255 -1.13 5.29 10.41
C THR A 255 -1.52 3.81 10.37
N GLU A 256 -0.53 2.94 10.25
CA GLU A 256 -0.74 1.50 10.18
C GLU A 256 -1.23 0.93 11.54
N TYR A 257 -2.26 0.07 11.48
CA TYR A 257 -2.73 -0.74 12.59
C TYR A 257 -2.28 -2.19 12.40
N TYR A 258 -1.97 -2.90 13.49
CA TYR A 258 -1.52 -4.29 13.42
C TYR A 258 -2.56 -5.25 13.99
N GLN A 259 -2.84 -6.29 13.23
CA GLN A 259 -3.57 -7.48 13.66
C GLN A 259 -2.61 -8.36 14.45
N LEU A 260 -3.01 -8.79 15.65
CA LEU A 260 -2.17 -9.57 16.57
C LEU A 260 -2.62 -11.02 16.57
N SER A 261 -1.68 -11.96 16.64
CA SER A 261 -1.99 -13.39 16.73
C SER A 261 -2.63 -13.80 18.06
N GLN A 262 -3.21 -14.98 18.08
CA GLN A 262 -3.88 -15.60 19.22
C GLN A 262 -2.98 -15.64 20.46
N GLY A 263 -3.64 -15.60 21.62
CA GLY A 263 -2.99 -15.56 22.92
C GLY A 263 -2.64 -14.16 23.40
N VAL A 264 -2.56 -13.16 22.51
CA VAL A 264 -2.37 -11.76 22.93
C VAL A 264 -3.70 -11.15 23.36
N HIS A 265 -3.69 -10.49 24.52
CA HIS A 265 -4.79 -9.65 24.98
C HIS A 265 -4.23 -8.29 25.44
N VAL A 266 -4.79 -7.22 24.88
CA VAL A 266 -4.43 -5.84 25.17
C VAL A 266 -5.66 -5.08 25.65
N GLU A 267 -5.56 -4.44 26.81
CA GLU A 267 -6.52 -3.42 27.23
C GLU A 267 -5.83 -2.06 27.16
N TYR A 268 -6.33 -1.16 26.33
CA TYR A 268 -5.74 0.17 26.11
C TYR A 268 -6.72 1.25 26.56
N SER A 269 -6.30 2.11 27.50
CA SER A 269 -7.10 3.27 27.92
C SER A 269 -6.82 4.44 27.01
N LYS A 270 -7.82 4.84 26.22
CA LYS A 270 -7.71 6.01 25.34
C LYS A 270 -7.60 7.31 26.15
N ALA A 271 -8.34 7.42 27.25
CA ALA A 271 -8.28 8.59 28.14
C ALA A 271 -6.89 8.83 28.74
N ARG A 272 -6.18 7.75 29.11
CA ARG A 272 -4.84 7.83 29.72
C ARG A 272 -3.69 7.65 28.73
N ARG A 273 -3.99 7.24 27.49
CA ARG A 273 -3.02 6.90 26.45
C ARG A 273 -1.99 5.86 26.93
N GLU A 274 -2.49 4.83 27.60
CA GLU A 274 -1.65 3.80 28.22
C GLU A 274 -2.27 2.40 28.09
N ILE A 275 -1.41 1.39 28.16
CA ILE A 275 -1.82 -0.01 28.23
C ILE A 275 -2.18 -0.33 29.67
N ALA A 276 -3.47 -0.60 29.92
CA ALA A 276 -4.00 -1.02 31.21
C ALA A 276 -3.65 -2.48 31.52
N ALA A 277 -3.72 -3.36 30.52
CA ALA A 277 -3.33 -4.76 30.64
C ALA A 277 -2.69 -5.26 29.34
N LEU A 278 -1.66 -6.10 29.48
CA LEU A 278 -1.05 -6.83 28.37
C LEU A 278 -0.73 -8.24 28.86
N THR A 279 -1.42 -9.23 28.29
CA THR A 279 -1.17 -10.63 28.59
C THR A 279 -0.85 -11.42 27.33
N LEU A 280 -0.10 -12.50 27.50
CA LEU A 280 0.19 -13.49 26.48
C LEU A 280 -0.15 -14.87 27.04
N ASN A 281 -1.07 -15.58 26.38
CA ASN A 281 -1.59 -16.88 26.80
C ASN A 281 -2.15 -16.86 28.24
N GLY A 282 -2.83 -15.77 28.61
CA GLY A 282 -3.42 -15.57 29.93
C GLY A 282 -2.45 -15.06 31.01
N GLU A 283 -1.15 -15.05 30.76
CA GLU A 283 -0.14 -14.59 31.70
C GLU A 283 0.27 -13.13 31.42
N PRO A 284 0.40 -12.27 32.45
CA PRO A 284 0.93 -10.92 32.26
C PRO A 284 2.29 -10.92 31.58
N VAL A 285 2.48 -10.00 30.63
CA VAL A 285 3.79 -9.81 29.98
C VAL A 285 4.80 -9.27 31.00
N ASP A 286 5.90 -10.01 31.18
CA ASP A 286 7.03 -9.63 32.04
C ASP A 286 7.97 -8.72 31.26
N ASP A 287 8.19 -7.52 31.79
CA ASP A 287 8.99 -6.47 31.15
C ASP A 287 10.43 -6.91 30.82
N ASN A 288 11.02 -7.85 31.56
CA ASN A 288 12.39 -8.33 31.36
C ASN A 288 12.47 -9.61 30.52
N ARG A 289 11.36 -10.32 30.33
CA ARG A 289 11.33 -11.52 29.49
C ARG A 289 11.49 -11.13 28.02
N ILE A 290 12.24 -11.93 27.27
CA ILE A 290 12.38 -11.79 25.82
C ILE A 290 11.29 -12.60 25.13
N TYR A 291 10.59 -11.93 24.21
CA TYR A 291 9.55 -12.49 23.35
C TYR A 291 10.02 -12.43 21.89
N THR A 292 9.65 -13.43 21.11
CA THR A 292 9.86 -13.49 19.67
C THR A 292 8.65 -12.96 18.94
N ILE A 293 8.86 -11.97 18.07
CA ILE A 293 7.79 -11.39 17.26
C ILE A 293 8.06 -11.65 15.77
N GLY A 294 7.00 -11.89 15.01
CA GLY A 294 7.01 -11.95 13.55
C GLY A 294 6.57 -10.62 12.94
N LEU A 295 7.29 -10.14 11.93
CA LEU A 295 6.96 -8.95 11.13
C LEU A 295 7.25 -9.20 9.65
N GLN A 296 6.35 -8.77 8.76
CA GLN A 296 6.64 -8.77 7.32
C GLN A 296 7.78 -7.80 6.98
N GLN A 297 8.51 -8.06 5.90
CA GLN A 297 9.69 -7.30 5.49
C GLN A 297 9.44 -5.80 5.42
N PHE A 298 8.32 -5.37 4.83
CA PHE A 298 7.94 -3.95 4.77
C PHE A 298 7.89 -3.29 6.17
N HIS A 299 7.31 -3.95 7.16
CA HIS A 299 7.24 -3.44 8.54
C HIS A 299 8.58 -3.57 9.28
N PHE A 300 9.37 -4.60 8.97
CA PHE A 300 10.71 -4.77 9.52
C PHE A 300 11.66 -3.66 9.06
N VAL A 301 11.70 -3.33 7.76
CA VAL A 301 12.59 -2.28 7.25
C VAL A 301 12.16 -0.88 7.71
N ASN A 302 10.86 -0.70 7.99
CA ASN A 302 10.29 0.54 8.51
C ASN A 302 10.03 0.50 10.03
N PHE A 303 10.72 -0.37 10.77
CA PHE A 303 10.43 -0.65 12.19
C PHE A 303 10.39 0.62 13.06
N ALA A 304 11.39 1.50 12.93
CA ALA A 304 11.44 2.75 13.70
C ALA A 304 10.23 3.65 13.44
N LYS A 305 9.78 3.77 12.18
CA LYS A 305 8.61 4.56 11.79
C LYS A 305 7.33 4.02 12.43
N PHE A 306 7.18 2.71 12.48
CA PHE A 306 5.94 2.07 12.93
C PHE A 306 5.86 1.77 14.42
N PHE A 307 6.99 1.71 15.12
CA PHE A 307 7.05 1.35 16.54
C PHE A 307 7.79 2.34 17.43
N ASN A 308 8.42 3.38 16.87
CA ASN A 308 9.20 4.39 17.59
C ASN A 308 10.25 3.79 18.53
N LEU A 309 10.92 2.75 18.05
CA LEU A 309 12.02 2.07 18.72
C LEU A 309 13.19 1.97 17.77
N ASP A 310 14.40 2.08 18.31
CA ASP A 310 15.63 1.90 17.56
C ASP A 310 15.81 0.41 17.20
N PRO A 311 15.88 0.05 15.89
CA PRO A 311 16.12 -1.32 15.47
C PRO A 311 17.45 -1.89 16.00
N GLU A 312 18.47 -1.04 16.20
CA GLU A 312 19.75 -1.48 16.77
C GLU A 312 19.61 -1.87 18.23
N GLU A 313 18.79 -1.15 18.99
CA GLU A 313 18.48 -1.50 20.38
C GLU A 313 17.79 -2.86 20.47
N VAL A 314 16.78 -3.11 19.63
CA VAL A 314 16.07 -4.39 19.59
C VAL A 314 17.02 -5.52 19.17
N ALA A 315 17.90 -5.26 18.20
CA ALA A 315 18.89 -6.23 17.73
C ALA A 315 19.92 -6.64 18.81
N ARG A 316 20.10 -5.84 19.88
CA ARG A 316 20.94 -6.21 21.04
C ARG A 316 20.37 -7.39 21.82
N ASN A 317 19.05 -7.57 21.85
CA ASN A 317 18.44 -8.75 22.49
C ASN A 317 18.78 -10.03 21.71
N ARG A 318 18.62 -9.95 20.38
CA ARG A 318 19.05 -10.97 19.42
C ARG A 318 18.97 -10.38 18.01
N LYS A 319 19.95 -10.71 17.17
CA LYS A 319 19.91 -10.32 15.75
C LYS A 319 18.63 -10.83 15.08
N PRO A 320 17.94 -10.00 14.27
CA PRO A 320 16.81 -10.42 13.48
C PRO A 320 17.15 -11.59 12.55
N LYS A 321 16.17 -12.44 12.27
CA LYS A 321 16.34 -13.60 11.38
C LYS A 321 15.16 -13.71 10.43
N VAL A 322 15.41 -13.93 9.14
CA VAL A 322 14.38 -14.31 8.16
C VAL A 322 13.83 -15.70 8.53
N LEU A 323 12.51 -15.80 8.71
CA LEU A 323 11.79 -17.05 8.99
C LEU A 323 11.32 -17.72 7.70
N THR A 324 10.77 -16.93 6.78
CA THR A 324 10.38 -17.33 5.43
C THR A 324 10.73 -16.23 4.45
N THR A 325 11.01 -16.59 3.20
CA THR A 325 11.16 -15.64 2.08
C THR A 325 9.85 -15.33 1.37
N SER A 326 8.80 -16.09 1.65
CA SER A 326 7.47 -15.97 1.06
C SER A 326 6.42 -16.03 2.16
N ALA A 327 5.72 -14.91 2.38
CA ALA A 327 4.58 -14.86 3.27
C ALA A 327 3.37 -15.58 2.67
N LEU A 328 3.23 -15.51 1.34
CA LEU A 328 2.12 -16.11 0.63
C LEU A 328 2.17 -17.65 0.69
N ASP A 329 3.34 -18.25 0.49
CA ASP A 329 3.53 -19.71 0.58
C ASP A 329 3.12 -20.24 1.95
N VAL A 330 3.39 -19.48 3.03
CA VAL A 330 3.02 -19.87 4.40
C VAL A 330 1.51 -19.92 4.58
N VAL A 331 0.79 -18.92 4.04
CA VAL A 331 -0.67 -18.88 4.14
C VAL A 331 -1.30 -19.92 3.21
N GLU A 332 -0.82 -20.04 1.99
CA GLU A 332 -1.29 -21.02 1.01
C GLU A 332 -1.12 -22.45 1.55
N GLU A 333 0.08 -22.80 2.03
CA GLU A 333 0.38 -24.13 2.56
C GLU A 333 -0.55 -24.44 3.74
N TYR A 334 -0.67 -23.52 4.70
CA TYR A 334 -1.56 -23.73 5.85
C TYR A 334 -3.01 -23.96 5.42
N LEU A 335 -3.56 -23.07 4.58
CA LEU A 335 -4.95 -23.20 4.15
C LEU A 335 -5.16 -24.48 3.34
N SER A 336 -4.18 -24.93 2.53
CA SER A 336 -4.29 -26.17 1.77
C SER A 336 -4.31 -27.44 2.62
N GLN A 337 -3.84 -27.37 3.87
CA GLN A 337 -3.82 -28.49 4.82
C GLN A 337 -5.06 -28.54 5.73
N VAL A 338 -5.88 -27.48 5.75
CA VAL A 338 -7.04 -27.37 6.65
C VAL A 338 -8.33 -27.45 5.83
N ASP A 339 -9.15 -28.47 6.06
CA ASP A 339 -10.39 -28.66 5.30
C ASP A 339 -11.48 -27.61 5.62
N LEU A 340 -11.56 -27.18 6.88
CA LEU A 340 -12.56 -26.22 7.37
C LEU A 340 -11.97 -25.29 8.43
N VAL A 341 -11.84 -24.01 8.09
CA VAL A 341 -11.38 -22.97 9.01
C VAL A 341 -12.55 -22.43 9.83
N GLN A 342 -12.35 -22.37 11.15
CA GLN A 342 -13.28 -21.78 12.11
C GLN A 342 -12.85 -20.34 12.41
N PRO A 343 -13.80 -19.43 12.71
CA PRO A 343 -13.44 -18.08 13.15
C PRO A 343 -12.67 -18.17 14.47
N GLY A 344 -11.56 -17.45 14.57
CA GLY A 344 -10.84 -17.29 15.82
C GLY A 344 -11.59 -16.38 16.80
N ASP A 345 -11.19 -16.43 18.07
CA ASP A 345 -11.71 -15.53 19.09
C ASP A 345 -11.36 -14.07 18.76
N MET A 346 -12.32 -13.18 19.01
CA MET A 346 -12.18 -11.72 18.91
C MET A 346 -11.92 -11.11 20.29
N GLY A 347 -11.49 -9.85 20.33
CA GLY A 347 -11.25 -9.11 21.57
C GLY A 347 -9.79 -9.19 22.02
N ARG A 348 -8.86 -9.43 21.08
CA ARG A 348 -7.41 -9.37 21.33
C ARG A 348 -6.97 -7.95 21.69
N ILE A 349 -7.68 -6.94 21.19
CA ILE A 349 -7.43 -5.53 21.52
C ILE A 349 -8.75 -4.89 21.98
N VAL A 350 -8.82 -4.51 23.25
CA VAL A 350 -9.96 -3.85 23.87
C VAL A 350 -9.62 -2.39 24.16
N ILE A 351 -10.39 -1.48 23.57
CA ILE A 351 -10.24 -0.03 23.81
C ILE A 351 -11.16 0.37 24.96
N LEU A 352 -10.56 0.78 26.08
CA LEU A 352 -11.27 1.30 27.25
C LEU A 352 -11.53 2.80 27.08
N PRO A 353 -12.70 3.29 27.54
CA PRO A 353 -13.10 4.68 27.41
C PRO A 353 -12.19 5.67 28.16
#